data_AF-A0AB33IL92-F1
#
_entry.id   AF-A0AB33IL92-F1
#
_cell.length_a   1.000
_cell.length_b   1.000
_cell.length_c   1.000
_cell.angle_alpha   90.00
_cell.angle_beta   90.00
_cell.angle_gamma   90.00
#
_symmetry.space_group_name_H-M   'P 1'
#
loop_
_entity.id
_entity.type
_entity.pdbx_description
1 polymer ?
#
loop_
_entity_poly.entity_id
_entity_poly.type
_entity_poly.pdbx_seq_one_letter_code
_entity_poly.pdbx_strand_id
1 'polypeptide(L)'
;MSETDPAERAFADLCAEMTVLRRSVEALPQAWRDNRPPDYTEDLARVVKAMNAVGARMEAIEANPTLKMTPQAYGQGIRQAGISASQEMQAAFQKAIPFRTHEGDIRSWRGAVF
;
A
#
# COMPACT_ATOMS: atom_id res chain seq x y z
N MET A 1 17.27 -40.70 -75.49
CA MET A 1 16.74 -40.25 -74.19
C MET A 1 15.86 -39.05 -74.51
N SER A 2 14.54 -39.18 -74.36
CA SER A 2 13.62 -38.06 -74.62
C SER A 2 13.89 -36.98 -73.58
N GLU A 3 14.26 -35.80 -74.06
CA GLU A 3 14.34 -34.60 -73.25
C GLU A 3 12.95 -34.35 -72.66
N THR A 4 12.83 -34.42 -71.33
CA THR A 4 11.58 -34.12 -70.62
C THR A 4 11.18 -32.69 -70.96
N ASP A 5 9.92 -32.50 -71.36
CA ASP A 5 9.39 -31.20 -71.73
C ASP A 5 9.61 -30.20 -70.57
N PRO A 6 10.16 -29.00 -70.83
CA PRO A 6 10.41 -28.00 -69.79
C PRO A 6 9.18 -27.67 -68.94
N ALA A 7 7.96 -27.74 -69.50
CA ALA A 7 6.74 -27.52 -68.73
C ALA A 7 6.44 -28.68 -67.77
N GLU A 8 6.66 -29.94 -68.17
CA GLU A 8 6.55 -31.10 -67.27
C GLU A 8 7.51 -30.99 -66.08
N ARG A 9 8.75 -30.55 -66.33
CA ARG A 9 9.73 -30.34 -65.26
C ARG A 9 9.30 -29.24 -64.30
N ALA A 10 8.85 -28.09 -64.81
CA ALA A 10 8.39 -26.98 -63.98
C ALA A 10 7.16 -27.36 -63.12
N PHE A 11 6.25 -28.17 -63.65
CA PHE A 11 5.11 -28.67 -62.90
C PHE A 11 5.53 -29.66 -61.80
N ALA A 12 6.46 -30.58 -62.10
CA ALA A 12 6.99 -31.50 -61.12
C ALA A 12 7.69 -30.77 -59.96
N ASP A 13 8.47 -29.74 -60.25
CA ASP A 13 9.12 -28.89 -59.25
C ASP A 13 8.06 -28.16 -58.39
N LEU A 14 7.01 -27.60 -58.99
CA LEU A 14 5.90 -26.97 -58.25
C LEU A 14 5.16 -27.97 -57.34
N CYS A 15 4.91 -29.20 -57.80
CA CYS A 15 4.29 -30.24 -56.98
C CYS A 15 5.17 -30.65 -55.80
N ALA A 16 6.50 -30.68 -55.99
CA ALA A 16 7.44 -30.93 -54.92
C ALA A 16 7.38 -29.82 -53.85
N GLU A 17 7.42 -28.55 -54.27
CA GLU A 17 7.29 -27.40 -53.36
C GLU A 17 5.94 -27.38 -52.63
N MET A 18 4.83 -27.64 -53.33
CA MET A 18 3.51 -27.74 -52.70
C MET A 18 3.42 -28.87 -51.68
N THR A 19 4.15 -29.97 -51.90
CA THR A 19 4.21 -31.09 -50.94
C THR A 19 4.97 -30.68 -49.68
N VAL A 20 6.07 -29.93 -49.81
CA VAL A 20 6.81 -29.37 -48.68
C VAL A 20 5.95 -28.38 -47.89
N LEU A 21 5.23 -27.49 -48.59
CA LEU A 21 4.33 -26.53 -47.96
C LEU A 21 3.20 -27.24 -47.19
N ARG A 22 2.55 -28.24 -47.80
CA ARG A 22 1.48 -29.01 -47.15
C ARG A 22 1.98 -29.66 -45.87
N ARG A 23 3.13 -30.34 -45.92
CA ARG A 23 3.72 -30.98 -44.74
C ARG A 23 4.06 -29.97 -43.65
N SER A 24 4.57 -28.79 -44.03
CA SER A 24 4.86 -27.71 -43.08
C SER A 24 3.58 -27.22 -42.39
N VAL A 25 2.49 -27.02 -43.14
CA VAL A 25 1.19 -26.60 -42.59
C VAL A 25 0.59 -27.68 -41.69
N GLU A 26 0.66 -28.95 -42.10
CA GLU A 26 0.20 -30.10 -41.30
C GLU A 26 0.98 -30.26 -39.99
N ALA A 27 2.24 -29.82 -39.95
CA ALA A 27 3.07 -29.84 -38.74
C ALA A 27 2.79 -28.69 -37.76
N LEU A 28 2.14 -27.59 -38.20
CA LEU A 28 1.90 -26.40 -37.36
C LEU A 28 1.15 -26.69 -36.06
N PRO A 29 0.08 -27.51 -36.01
CA PRO A 29 -0.63 -27.77 -34.76
C PRO A 29 0.23 -28.47 -33.70
N GLN A 30 1.17 -29.32 -34.13
CA GLN A 30 2.11 -29.98 -33.23
C GLN A 30 3.18 -28.98 -32.78
N ALA A 31 3.78 -28.24 -33.72
CA ALA A 31 4.75 -27.20 -33.42
C ALA A 31 4.20 -26.14 -32.45
N TRP A 32 2.93 -25.75 -32.58
CA TRP A 32 2.27 -24.86 -31.63
C TRP A 32 2.19 -25.48 -30.24
N ARG A 33 1.75 -26.74 -30.14
CA ARG A 33 1.63 -27.43 -28.85
C ARG A 33 2.98 -27.56 -28.15
N ASP A 34 4.04 -27.87 -28.90
CA ASP A 34 5.40 -28.03 -28.37
C ASP A 34 6.04 -26.71 -27.96
N ASN A 35 5.71 -25.61 -28.66
CA ASN A 35 6.21 -24.26 -28.36
C ASN A 35 5.21 -23.42 -27.55
N ARG A 36 4.18 -24.04 -26.96
CA ARG A 36 3.21 -23.30 -26.17
C ARG A 36 3.91 -22.67 -24.96
N PRO A 37 3.81 -21.35 -24.76
CA PRO A 37 4.32 -20.73 -23.54
C PRO A 37 3.67 -21.38 -22.31
N PRO A 38 4.41 -21.51 -21.19
CA PRO A 38 3.83 -21.94 -19.93
C PRO A 38 2.64 -21.05 -19.54
N ASP A 39 1.67 -21.63 -18.85
CA ASP A 39 0.54 -20.87 -18.31
C ASP A 39 1.00 -20.10 -17.06
N TYR A 40 1.29 -18.81 -17.24
CA TYR A 40 1.72 -17.92 -16.16
C TYR A 40 0.55 -17.29 -15.38
N THR A 41 -0.69 -17.72 -15.60
CA THR A 41 -1.87 -17.11 -14.96
C THR A 41 -1.73 -17.09 -13.44
N GLU A 42 -1.29 -18.20 -12.84
CA GLU A 42 -1.10 -18.28 -11.38
C GLU A 42 0.05 -17.39 -10.90
N ASP A 43 1.19 -17.40 -11.59
CA ASP A 43 2.35 -16.58 -11.23
C ASP A 43 2.01 -15.08 -11.32
N LEU A 44 1.34 -14.66 -12.38
CA LEU A 44 0.85 -13.30 -12.55
C LEU A 44 -0.16 -12.92 -11.47
N ALA A 45 -1.06 -13.83 -11.08
CA ALA A 45 -1.98 -13.60 -9.96
C ALA A 45 -1.24 -13.40 -8.63
N ARG A 46 -0.16 -14.16 -8.38
CA ARG A 46 0.70 -13.97 -7.20
C ARG A 46 1.41 -12.61 -7.23
N VAL A 47 1.90 -12.18 -8.39
CA VAL A 47 2.53 -10.85 -8.56
C VAL A 47 1.53 -9.74 -8.29
N VAL A 48 0.33 -9.79 -8.88
CA VAL A 48 -0.73 -8.80 -8.66
C VAL A 48 -1.10 -8.74 -7.16
N LYS A 49 -1.24 -9.89 -6.50
CA LYS A 49 -1.51 -9.93 -5.05
C LYS A 49 -0.40 -9.26 -4.24
N ALA A 50 0.86 -9.50 -4.57
CA ALA A 50 1.99 -8.87 -3.90
C ALA A 50 2.01 -7.35 -4.11
N MET A 51 1.76 -6.87 -5.34
CA MET A 51 1.71 -5.44 -5.64
C MET A 51 0.56 -4.74 -4.89
N ASN A 52 -0.62 -5.37 -4.80
CA ASN A 52 -1.73 -4.84 -4.02
C ASN A 52 -1.39 -4.74 -2.52
N ALA A 53 -0.68 -5.72 -1.97
CA ALA A 53 -0.23 -5.68 -0.58
C ALA A 53 0.79 -4.55 -0.33
N VAL A 54 1.65 -4.26 -1.30
CA VAL A 54 2.57 -3.10 -1.24
C VAL A 54 1.78 -1.79 -1.30
N GLY A 55 0.83 -1.66 -2.24
CA GLY A 55 -0.03 -0.49 -2.35
C GLY A 55 -0.78 -0.18 -1.06
N ALA A 56 -1.43 -1.19 -0.47
CA ALA A 56 -2.14 -1.04 0.81
C ALA A 56 -1.23 -0.59 1.96
N ARG A 57 0.02 -1.08 2.00
CA ARG A 57 1.00 -0.62 3.00
C ARG A 57 1.43 0.83 2.76
N MET A 58 1.61 1.22 1.50
CA MET A 58 1.95 2.59 1.13
C MET A 58 0.83 3.56 1.53
N GLU A 59 -0.44 3.21 1.24
CA GLU A 59 -1.61 4.00 1.66
C GLU A 59 -1.69 4.14 3.18
N ALA A 60 -1.43 3.07 3.93
CA ALA A 60 -1.39 3.11 5.40
C ALA A 60 -0.26 4.00 5.93
N ILE A 61 0.90 4.01 5.26
CA ILE A 61 2.02 4.90 5.57
C ILE A 61 1.61 6.35 5.30
N GLU A 62 1.06 6.66 4.13
CA GLU A 62 0.62 8.01 3.73
C GLU A 62 -0.51 8.56 4.61
N ALA A 63 -1.38 7.69 5.12
CA ALA A 63 -2.44 8.04 6.05
C ALA A 63 -1.91 8.46 7.42
N ASN A 64 -0.64 8.15 7.75
CA ASN A 64 -0.07 8.47 9.06
C ASN A 64 0.16 9.98 9.23
N PRO A 65 -0.50 10.65 10.21
CA PRO A 65 -0.35 12.08 10.46
C PRO A 65 1.08 12.50 10.83
N THR A 66 1.92 11.57 11.29
CA THR A 66 3.34 11.82 11.58
C THR A 66 4.15 12.16 10.33
N LEU A 67 3.75 11.71 9.14
CA LEU A 67 4.39 12.15 7.88
C LEU A 67 3.98 13.58 7.47
N LYS A 68 2.82 14.05 7.95
CA LYS A 68 2.28 15.39 7.64
C LYS A 68 2.72 16.45 8.67
N MET A 69 3.12 16.03 9.87
CA MET A 69 3.64 16.92 10.90
C MET A 69 5.16 16.91 10.91
N THR A 70 5.78 18.09 10.74
CA THR A 70 7.21 18.23 10.97
C THR A 70 7.53 17.99 12.46
N PRO A 71 8.71 17.46 12.81
CA PRO A 71 9.13 17.32 14.21
C PRO A 71 8.99 18.62 15.02
N GLN A 72 9.18 19.77 14.37
CA GLN A 72 9.00 21.10 14.94
C GLN A 72 7.53 21.38 15.30
N ALA A 73 6.58 21.02 14.43
CA ALA A 73 5.15 21.17 14.69
C ALA A 73 4.69 20.29 15.87
N TYR A 74 5.22 19.06 15.95
CA TYR A 74 4.99 18.18 17.09
C TYR A 74 5.54 18.77 18.40
N GLY A 75 6.78 19.30 18.38
CA GLY A 75 7.37 19.97 19.52
C GLY A 75 6.63 21.24 19.94
N GLN A 76 6.06 21.99 19.00
CA GLN A 76 5.16 23.13 19.30
C GLN A 76 3.88 22.66 19.99
N GLY A 77 3.26 21.58 19.50
CA GLY A 77 2.07 20.99 20.12
C GLY A 77 2.29 20.56 21.57
N ILE A 78 3.42 19.90 21.86
CA ILE A 78 3.81 19.51 23.23
C ILE A 78 3.98 20.73 24.12
N ARG A 79 4.72 21.75 23.67
CA ARG A 79 4.94 22.98 24.46
C ARG A 79 3.61 23.67 24.77
N GLN A 80 2.73 23.78 23.77
CA GLN A 80 1.43 24.42 23.94
C GLN A 80 0.55 23.65 24.94
N ALA A 81 0.50 22.32 24.82
CA ALA A 81 -0.22 21.47 25.77
C ALA A 81 0.33 21.60 27.20
N GLY A 82 1.66 21.65 27.36
CA GLY A 82 2.31 21.86 28.65
C GLY A 82 2.00 23.22 29.28
N ILE A 83 1.96 24.28 28.48
CA ILE A 83 1.55 25.62 28.94
C ILE A 83 0.08 25.61 29.39
N SER A 84 -0.83 25.04 28.58
CA SER A 84 -2.25 24.94 28.92
C SER A 84 -2.49 24.15 30.22
N ALA A 85 -1.86 22.98 30.38
CA ALA A 85 -1.97 22.19 31.60
C ALA A 85 -1.44 22.94 32.84
N SER A 86 -0.35 23.70 32.70
CA SER A 86 0.22 24.50 33.78
C SER A 86 -0.71 25.66 34.18
N GLN A 87 -1.35 26.32 33.20
CA GLN A 87 -2.32 27.38 33.43
C GLN A 87 -3.59 26.85 34.11
N GLU A 88 -4.10 25.69 33.67
CA GLU A 88 -5.24 25.02 34.29
C GLU A 88 -4.96 24.66 35.76
N MET A 89 -3.78 24.12 36.05
CA MET A 89 -3.35 23.83 37.41
C MET A 89 -3.25 25.10 38.25
N GLN A 90 -2.65 26.17 37.74
CA GLN A 90 -2.56 27.46 38.45
C GLN A 90 -3.95 28.04 38.74
N ALA A 91 -4.87 27.99 37.77
CA ALA A 91 -6.24 28.44 37.96
C ALA A 91 -6.99 27.61 39.01
N ALA A 92 -6.79 26.28 39.03
CA ALA A 92 -7.35 25.40 40.05
C ALA A 92 -6.81 25.73 41.45
N PHE A 93 -5.50 25.96 41.58
CA PHE A 93 -4.89 26.39 42.83
C PHE A 93 -5.43 27.74 43.31
N GLN A 94 -5.50 28.74 42.44
CA GLN A 94 -6.03 30.07 42.78
C GLN A 94 -7.49 30.00 43.25
N LYS A 95 -8.31 29.15 42.64
CA LYS A 95 -9.69 28.92 43.08
C LYS A 95 -9.80 28.20 44.42
N ALA A 96 -8.78 27.45 44.84
CA ALA A 96 -8.75 26.74 46.12
C ALA A 96 -8.21 27.60 47.29
N ILE A 97 -7.47 28.68 47.00
CA ILE A 97 -6.91 29.58 48.01
C ILE A 97 -7.95 30.27 48.93
N PRO A 98 -9.20 30.61 48.52
CA PRO A 98 -10.15 31.22 49.45
C PRO A 98 -10.80 30.24 50.44
N PHE A 99 -10.54 28.92 50.37
CA PHE A 99 -11.09 27.95 51.34
C PHE A 99 -10.21 27.73 52.57
N ARG A 100 -8.91 28.07 52.52
CA ARG A 100 -7.98 27.83 53.65
C ARG A 100 -7.89 28.99 54.65
N THR A 101 -8.47 30.15 54.36
CA THR A 101 -8.39 31.34 55.23
C THR A 101 -9.54 31.48 56.23
N HIS A 102 -10.41 30.47 56.38
CA HIS A 102 -11.48 30.47 57.39
C HIS A 102 -11.22 29.51 58.58
N GLU A 103 -9.95 29.32 58.96
CA GLU A 103 -9.59 28.66 60.22
C GLU A 103 -9.09 29.72 61.22
N GLY A 104 -10.04 30.51 61.73
CA GLY A 104 -9.73 31.69 62.53
C GLY A 104 -10.93 32.25 63.29
N ASP A 105 -11.86 31.41 63.75
CA ASP A 105 -12.84 31.83 64.76
C ASP A 105 -12.82 30.89 65.97
N ILE A 106 -11.68 30.91 66.66
CA ILE A 106 -11.50 30.31 67.99
C ILE A 106 -12.05 31.25 69.09
N ARG A 107 -12.79 32.30 68.73
CA ARG A 107 -13.37 33.28 69.66
C ARG A 107 -14.87 33.08 69.89
N SER A 108 -15.56 32.43 68.95
CA SER A 108 -16.97 32.03 69.05
C SER A 108 -17.28 30.96 70.13
N TRP A 109 -16.30 30.16 70.56
CA TRP A 109 -16.53 29.05 71.50
C TRP A 109 -16.29 29.34 73.01
N ARG A 110 -15.88 30.56 73.40
CA ARG A 110 -15.64 30.91 74.83
C ARG A 110 -16.79 31.64 75.54
N GLY A 111 -17.98 31.70 74.94
CA GLY A 111 -19.17 32.30 75.56
C GLY A 111 -20.20 31.31 76.10
N ALA A 112 -19.93 30.01 76.03
CA ALA A 112 -20.90 28.95 76.35
C ALA A 112 -20.34 27.91 77.33
N VAL A 113 -19.64 28.34 78.38
CA VAL A 113 -19.52 27.58 79.64
C VAL A 113 -19.46 28.60 80.79
N PHE A 114 -20.35 28.41 81.76
CA PHE A 114 -20.74 29.25 82.90
C PHE A 114 -21.80 30.32 82.62
#